data_AF-W2QBA0-F1
#
_entry.id   AF-W2QBA0-F1
#
_cell.length_a   1.000
_cell.length_b   1.000
_cell.length_c   1.000
_cell.angle_alpha   90.00
_cell.angle_beta   90.00
_cell.angle_gamma   90.00
#
_symmetry.space_group_name_H-M   'P 1'
#
loop_
_entity.id
_entity.type
_entity.pdbx_description
1 polymer ?
#
loop_
_entity_poly.entity_id
_entity_poly.type
_entity_poly.pdbx_seq_one_letter_code
_entity_poly.pdbx_strand_id
1 'polypeptide(L)'
;MAEEYRQRLDNNVEKLVENFKGLIKTAKIKDPANTTRESFQSSIYATTLVQASESLLKLVSEMKLSLALGDFEGMSQNVDTTSDELLKRCDDVDAQISHLSSDISSALFELENHFYQSKWRLPPTTDSEESS
;
A
#
# COMPACT_ATOMS: atom_id res chain seq x y z
N MET A 1 13.00 -7.80 -14.17
CA MET A 1 13.38 -7.50 -12.77
C MET A 1 14.22 -8.61 -12.13
N ALA A 2 13.68 -9.80 -11.84
CA ALA A 2 14.46 -10.85 -11.17
C ALA A 2 15.71 -11.29 -11.95
N GLU A 3 15.60 -11.49 -13.27
CA GLU A 3 16.73 -11.91 -14.10
C GLU A 3 17.79 -10.80 -14.26
N GLU A 4 17.36 -9.54 -14.29
CA GLU A 4 18.27 -8.38 -14.36
C GLU A 4 19.06 -8.19 -13.06
N TYR A 5 18.40 -8.37 -11.91
CA TYR A 5 19.09 -8.37 -10.61
C TYR A 5 20.09 -9.52 -10.50
N ARG A 6 19.75 -10.71 -11.01
CA ARG A 6 20.66 -11.86 -11.04
C ARG A 6 21.88 -11.58 -11.91
N GLN A 7 21.68 -11.05 -13.11
CA GLN A 7 22.78 -10.67 -14.00
C GLN A 7 23.67 -9.57 -13.39
N ARG A 8 23.08 -8.56 -12.75
CA ARG A 8 23.84 -7.51 -12.04
C ARG A 8 24.61 -8.08 -10.85
N LEU A 9 24.02 -9.00 -10.09
CA LEU A 9 24.69 -9.69 -8.97
C LEU A 9 25.91 -10.45 -9.47
N ASP A 10 25.74 -11.33 -10.46
CA ASP A 10 26.80 -12.17 -11.01
C ASP A 10 27.96 -11.31 -11.53
N ASN A 11 27.67 -10.26 -12.30
CA ASN A 11 28.67 -9.32 -12.81
C ASN A 11 29.45 -8.59 -11.70
N ASN A 12 28.79 -8.17 -10.62
CA ASN A 12 29.47 -7.49 -9.51
C ASN A 12 30.33 -8.46 -8.70
N VAL A 13 29.85 -9.68 -8.46
CA VAL A 13 30.62 -10.74 -7.76
C VAL A 13 31.85 -11.14 -8.57
N GLU A 14 31.71 -11.33 -9.88
CA GLU A 14 32.84 -11.64 -10.76
C GLU A 14 33.90 -10.53 -10.71
N LYS A 15 33.49 -9.26 -10.84
CA LYS A 15 34.39 -8.11 -10.68
C LYS A 15 35.09 -8.09 -9.33
N LEU A 16 34.39 -8.40 -8.23
CA LEU A 16 35.02 -8.45 -6.91
C LEU A 16 36.14 -9.50 -6.86
N VAL A 17 35.84 -10.70 -7.34
CA VAL A 17 36.78 -11.82 -7.35
C VAL A 17 37.99 -11.53 -8.25
N GLU A 18 37.77 -10.99 -9.45
CA GLU A 18 38.84 -10.67 -10.39
C GLU A 18 39.77 -9.56 -9.88
N ASN A 19 39.20 -8.46 -9.36
CA ASN A 19 40.00 -7.35 -8.82
C ASN A 19 40.79 -7.78 -7.58
N PHE A 20 40.20 -8.60 -6.70
CA PHE A 20 40.91 -9.15 -5.55
C PHE A 20 42.05 -10.09 -5.97
N LYS A 21 41.80 -10.98 -6.95
CA LYS A 21 42.87 -11.80 -7.56
C LYS A 21 43.97 -10.92 -8.17
N GLY A 22 43.59 -9.81 -8.80
CA GLY A 22 44.51 -8.79 -9.32
C GLY A 22 45.42 -8.25 -8.23
N LEU A 23 44.85 -7.72 -7.14
CA LEU A 23 45.56 -7.22 -5.96
C LEU A 23 46.59 -8.23 -5.41
N ILE A 24 46.17 -9.49 -5.21
CA ILE A 24 47.06 -10.53 -4.69
C ILE A 24 48.23 -10.82 -5.66
N LYS A 25 48.00 -10.73 -6.97
CA LYS A 25 49.06 -10.92 -7.97
C LYS A 25 50.05 -9.75 -7.96
N THR A 26 49.59 -8.50 -7.89
CA THR A 26 50.46 -7.31 -7.84
C THR A 26 51.16 -7.14 -6.50
N ALA A 27 50.62 -7.69 -5.41
CA ALA A 27 51.29 -7.67 -4.10
C ALA A 27 52.59 -8.51 -4.06
N LYS A 28 52.77 -9.44 -5.01
CA LYS A 28 54.02 -10.21 -5.13
C LYS A 28 55.08 -9.35 -5.82
N ILE A 29 55.84 -8.60 -5.03
CA ILE A 29 56.95 -7.75 -5.49
C ILE A 29 58.03 -8.63 -6.13
N LYS A 30 58.35 -8.38 -7.40
CA LYS A 30 59.38 -9.12 -8.15
C LYS A 30 60.59 -8.27 -8.51
N ASP A 31 60.36 -7.09 -9.09
CA ASP A 31 61.43 -6.26 -9.67
C ASP A 31 61.26 -4.78 -9.25
N PRO A 32 62.24 -4.17 -8.56
CA PRO A 32 62.17 -2.79 -8.11
C PRO A 32 61.93 -1.78 -9.25
N ALA A 33 62.36 -2.07 -10.49
CA ALA A 33 62.13 -1.20 -11.64
C ALA A 33 60.65 -1.08 -12.06
N ASN A 34 59.81 -2.06 -11.71
CA ASN A 34 58.38 -2.11 -12.06
C ASN A 34 57.45 -1.63 -10.94
N THR A 35 58.00 -1.27 -9.77
CA THR A 35 57.24 -0.92 -8.55
C THR A 35 56.19 0.16 -8.77
N THR A 36 56.51 1.22 -9.51
CA THR A 36 55.59 2.34 -9.75
C THR A 36 54.37 1.92 -10.59
N ARG A 37 54.60 1.11 -11.64
CA ARG A 37 53.54 0.61 -12.51
C ARG A 37 52.62 -0.37 -11.76
N GLU A 38 53.20 -1.25 -10.97
CA GLU A 38 52.48 -2.22 -10.15
C GLU A 38 51.67 -1.53 -9.03
N SER A 39 52.21 -0.46 -8.43
CA SER A 39 51.51 0.37 -7.46
C SER A 39 50.27 1.05 -8.07
N PHE A 40 50.40 1.64 -9.26
CA PHE A 40 49.26 2.23 -9.96
C PHE A 40 48.19 1.19 -10.31
N GLN A 41 48.61 0.02 -10.80
CA GLN A 41 47.71 -1.09 -11.12
C GLN A 41 46.99 -1.62 -9.88
N SER A 42 47.69 -1.73 -8.74
CA SER A 42 47.12 -2.09 -7.44
C SER A 42 46.05 -1.10 -6.99
N SER A 43 46.30 0.20 -7.16
CA SER A 43 45.33 1.27 -6.87
C SER A 43 44.05 1.10 -7.70
N ILE A 44 44.19 0.85 -9.01
CA ILE A 44 43.03 0.60 -9.89
C ILE A 44 42.22 -0.59 -9.39
N TYR A 45 42.85 -1.73 -9.10
CA TYR A 45 42.14 -2.90 -8.59
C TYR A 45 41.40 -2.61 -7.28
N ALA A 46 42.02 -1.87 -6.36
CA ALA A 46 41.39 -1.47 -5.11
C ALA A 46 40.18 -0.57 -5.35
N THR A 47 40.30 0.44 -6.22
CA THR A 47 39.18 1.35 -6.55
C THR A 47 38.03 0.59 -7.21
N THR A 48 38.31 -0.25 -8.20
CA THR A 48 37.26 -1.01 -8.90
C THR A 48 36.61 -2.05 -7.97
N LEU A 49 37.35 -2.63 -7.03
CA LEU A 49 36.80 -3.51 -5.99
C LEU A 49 35.79 -2.78 -5.10
N VAL A 50 36.12 -1.57 -4.65
CA VAL A 50 35.22 -0.73 -3.84
C VAL A 50 33.97 -0.38 -4.64
N GLN A 51 34.11 0.05 -5.89
CA GLN A 51 32.98 0.36 -6.77
C GLN A 51 32.04 -0.83 -6.98
N ALA A 52 32.58 -2.04 -7.20
CA ALA A 52 31.78 -3.25 -7.32
C ALA A 52 31.05 -3.58 -6.00
N SER A 53 31.68 -3.32 -4.85
CA SER A 53 31.07 -3.50 -3.52
C SER A 53 29.91 -2.52 -3.30
N GLU A 54 30.10 -1.24 -3.63
CA GLU A 54 29.06 -0.21 -3.54
C GLU A 54 27.88 -0.52 -4.47
N SER A 55 28.15 -0.92 -5.70
CA SER A 55 27.15 -1.36 -6.68
C SER A 55 26.32 -2.53 -6.15
N LEU A 56 26.95 -3.49 -5.47
CA LEU A 56 26.27 -4.61 -4.82
C LEU A 56 25.37 -4.17 -3.66
N LEU A 57 25.85 -3.26 -2.81
CA LEU A 57 25.05 -2.68 -1.72
C LEU A 57 23.82 -1.93 -2.25
N LYS A 58 24.00 -1.17 -3.34
CA LYS A 58 22.90 -0.48 -4.01
C LYS A 58 21.85 -1.46 -4.55
N LEU A 59 22.29 -2.55 -5.18
CA LEU A 59 21.40 -3.61 -5.65
C LEU A 59 20.58 -4.21 -4.50
N VAL A 60 21.21 -4.50 -3.36
CA VAL A 60 20.49 -5.01 -2.17
C VAL A 60 19.46 -4.00 -1.66
N SER A 61 19.79 -2.71 -1.65
CA SER A 61 18.86 -1.64 -1.28
C SER A 61 17.65 -1.57 -2.22
N GLU A 62 17.89 -1.63 -3.53
CA GLU A 62 16.84 -1.66 -4.56
C GLU A 62 15.90 -2.86 -4.38
N MET A 63 16.44 -4.06 -4.10
CA MET A 63 15.63 -5.26 -3.85
C MET A 63 14.76 -5.12 -2.60
N LYS A 64 15.32 -4.58 -1.50
CA LYS A 64 14.55 -4.33 -0.26
C LYS A 64 13.42 -3.33 -0.50
N LEU A 65 13.69 -2.26 -1.24
CA LEU A 65 12.68 -1.26 -1.59
C LEU A 65 11.57 -1.86 -2.45
N SER A 66 11.92 -2.68 -3.46
CA SER A 66 10.95 -3.35 -4.32
C SER A 66 9.99 -4.25 -3.54
N LEU A 67 10.48 -4.98 -2.54
CA LEU A 67 9.64 -5.80 -1.67
C LEU A 67 8.72 -4.94 -0.80
N ALA A 68 9.27 -3.89 -0.17
CA ALA A 68 8.49 -3.01 0.68
C ALA A 68 7.37 -2.27 -0.08
N LEU A 69 7.65 -1.86 -1.33
CA LEU A 69 6.64 -1.23 -2.18
C LEU A 69 5.57 -2.22 -2.64
N GLY A 70 5.95 -3.46 -2.99
CA GLY A 70 4.99 -4.49 -3.36
C GLY A 70 4.00 -4.82 -2.23
N ASP A 71 4.50 -4.88 -0.99
CA ASP A 71 3.65 -5.08 0.18
C ASP A 71 2.68 -3.90 0.39
N PHE A 72 3.15 -2.66 0.18
CA PHE A 72 2.32 -1.46 0.31
C PHE A 72 1.20 -1.40 -0.73
N GLU A 73 1.48 -1.76 -1.99
CA GLU A 73 0.48 -1.78 -3.06
C GLU A 73 -0.62 -2.81 -2.76
N GLY A 74 -0.25 -4.01 -2.29
CA GLY A 74 -1.23 -5.01 -1.85
C GLY A 74 -2.06 -4.56 -0.66
N MET A 75 -1.44 -3.90 0.32
CA MET A 75 -2.18 -3.31 1.45
C MET A 75 -3.15 -2.21 1.00
N SER A 76 -2.73 -1.33 0.09
CA SER A 76 -3.58 -0.28 -0.48
C SER A 76 -4.79 -0.87 -1.17
N GLN A 77 -4.60 -1.89 -2.02
CA GLN A 77 -5.69 -2.54 -2.72
C GLN A 77 -6.69 -3.20 -1.75
N ASN A 78 -6.21 -3.81 -0.67
CA ASN A 78 -7.08 -4.36 0.37
C ASN A 78 -7.89 -3.27 1.07
N VAL A 79 -7.28 -2.12 1.38
CA VAL A 79 -7.97 -0.98 1.99
C VAL A 79 -9.05 -0.44 1.06
N ASP A 80 -8.73 -0.24 -0.23
CA ASP A 80 -9.67 0.25 -1.24
C ASP A 80 -10.86 -0.71 -1.38
N THR A 81 -10.60 -2.02 -1.50
CA THR A 81 -11.64 -3.05 -1.60
C THR A 81 -12.54 -3.05 -0.37
N THR A 82 -11.95 -2.97 0.83
CA THR A 82 -12.71 -2.93 2.09
C THR A 82 -13.56 -1.66 2.18
N SER A 83 -13.04 -0.53 1.72
CA SER A 83 -13.76 0.75 1.69
C SER A 83 -14.98 0.67 0.78
N ASP A 84 -14.82 0.11 -0.43
CA ASP A 84 -15.91 -0.06 -1.39
C ASP A 84 -16.99 -1.01 -0.87
N GLU A 85 -16.59 -2.12 -0.21
CA GLU A 85 -17.53 -3.04 0.44
C GLU A 85 -18.33 -2.37 1.56
N LEU A 86 -17.67 -1.56 2.38
CA LEU A 86 -18.32 -0.81 3.46
C LEU A 86 -19.30 0.24 2.91
N LEU A 87 -18.90 0.99 1.88
CA LEU A 87 -19.77 1.96 1.21
C LEU A 87 -21.03 1.29 0.65
N LYS A 88 -20.86 0.18 -0.06
CA LYS A 88 -22.00 -0.59 -0.59
C LYS A 88 -22.93 -1.06 0.52
N ARG A 89 -22.37 -1.49 1.66
CA ARG A 89 -23.17 -1.93 2.80
C ARG A 89 -23.92 -0.77 3.46
N CYS A 90 -23.33 0.42 3.52
CA CYS A 90 -24.03 1.63 3.96
C CYS A 90 -25.21 1.94 3.03
N ASP A 91 -24.99 1.93 1.71
CA ASP A 91 -26.06 2.18 0.73
C ASP A 91 -27.21 1.17 0.88
N ASP A 92 -26.91 -0.12 1.07
CA ASP A 92 -27.90 -1.16 1.29
C ASP A 92 -28.71 -0.94 2.59
N VAL A 93 -28.06 -0.48 3.65
CA VAL A 93 -28.71 -0.16 4.93
C VAL A 93 -29.59 1.09 4.80
N ASP A 94 -29.10 2.13 4.14
CA ASP A 94 -29.86 3.36 3.91
C ASP A 94 -31.10 3.12 3.04
N ALA A 95 -30.99 2.23 2.04
CA ALA A 95 -32.13 1.79 1.25
C ALA A 95 -33.17 1.04 2.10
N GLN A 96 -32.73 0.14 3.00
CA GLN A 96 -33.62 -0.58 3.92
C GLN A 96 -34.31 0.37 4.91
N ILE A 97 -33.60 1.34 5.46
CA ILE A 97 -34.16 2.36 6.36
C ILE A 97 -35.23 3.18 5.62
N SER A 98 -34.94 3.61 4.39
CA SER A 98 -35.87 4.37 3.56
C SER A 98 -37.15 3.57 3.27
N HIS A 99 -37.01 2.29 2.92
CA HIS A 99 -38.16 1.40 2.70
C HIS A 99 -39.01 1.24 3.96
N LEU A 100 -38.38 0.95 5.09
CA LEU A 100 -39.07 0.80 6.37
C LEU A 100 -39.79 2.09 6.78
N SER A 101 -39.17 3.25 6.56
CA SER A 101 -39.78 4.57 6.83
C SER A 101 -41.04 4.78 5.98
N SER A 102 -41.01 4.38 4.72
CA SER A 102 -42.18 4.42 3.82
C SER A 102 -43.29 3.48 4.30
N ASP A 103 -42.96 2.24 4.68
CA ASP A 103 -43.92 1.25 5.18
C ASP A 103 -44.63 1.74 6.45
N ILE A 104 -43.86 2.26 7.40
CA ILE A 104 -44.39 2.85 8.65
C ILE A 104 -45.30 4.03 8.33
N SER A 105 -44.88 4.92 7.43
CA SER A 105 -45.69 6.09 7.04
C SER A 105 -47.01 5.68 6.40
N SER A 106 -47.00 4.64 5.55
CA SER A 106 -48.22 4.08 4.95
C SER A 106 -49.13 3.48 6.02
N ALA A 107 -48.59 2.67 6.93
CA ALA A 107 -49.35 2.05 8.01
C ALA A 107 -49.98 3.10 8.95
N LEU A 108 -49.25 4.18 9.27
CA LEU A 108 -49.77 5.29 10.06
C LEU A 108 -50.89 6.03 9.33
N PHE A 109 -50.75 6.28 8.03
CA PHE A 109 -51.80 6.92 7.23
C PHE A 109 -53.07 6.06 7.18
N GLU A 110 -52.95 4.75 6.99
CA GLU A 110 -54.09 3.83 7.01
C GLU A 110 -54.79 3.80 8.38
N LEU A 111 -54.00 3.73 9.46
CA LEU A 111 -54.51 3.76 10.84
C LEU A 111 -55.23 5.08 11.14
N GLU A 112 -54.63 6.20 10.74
CA GLU A 112 -55.23 7.52 10.87
C GLU A 112 -56.56 7.55 10.11
N ASN A 113 -56.57 7.19 8.83
CA ASN A 113 -57.79 7.15 8.04
C ASN A 113 -58.88 6.28 8.69
N HIS A 114 -58.55 5.09 9.21
CA HIS A 114 -59.49 4.25 9.96
C HIS A 114 -60.02 4.90 11.23
N PHE A 115 -59.15 5.59 12.00
CA PHE A 115 -59.56 6.34 13.17
C PHE A 115 -60.54 7.45 12.80
N TYR A 116 -60.24 8.23 11.77
CA TYR A 116 -61.10 9.32 11.30
C TYR A 116 -62.45 8.77 10.75
N GLN A 117 -62.49 7.56 10.20
CA GLN A 117 -63.75 6.94 9.73
C GLN A 117 -64.54 6.20 10.83
N SER A 118 -63.98 6.06 12.04
CA SER A 118 -64.61 5.31 13.13
C SER A 118 -65.81 6.04 13.74
N LYS A 119 -66.87 5.28 14.05
CA LYS A 119 -68.07 5.76 14.75
C LYS A 119 -67.83 6.17 16.20
N TRP A 120 -66.69 5.80 16.77
CA TRP A 120 -66.30 6.08 18.16
C TRP A 120 -65.52 7.38 18.33
N ARG A 121 -65.47 8.22 17.29
CA ARG A 121 -64.82 9.52 17.37
C ARG A 121 -65.58 10.39 18.38
N LEU A 122 -64.96 10.65 19.53
CA LEU A 122 -65.41 11.71 20.42
C LEU A 122 -65.27 13.03 19.65
N PRO A 123 -66.33 13.85 19.54
CA PRO A 123 -66.18 15.18 18.95
C PRO A 123 -65.11 15.95 19.74
N PRO A 124 -64.30 16.80 19.08
CA PRO A 124 -63.40 17.67 19.80
C PRO A 124 -64.23 18.45 20.82
N THR A 125 -63.87 18.37 22.10
CA THR A 125 -64.51 19.16 23.16
C THR A 125 -64.31 20.62 22.79
N THR A 126 -65.35 21.24 22.26
CA THR A 126 -65.41 22.68 22.10
C THR A 126 -65.53 23.26 23.50
N ASP A 127 -64.40 23.61 24.10
CA ASP A 127 -64.38 24.53 25.24
C ASP A 127 -64.87 25.88 24.72
N SER A 128 -66.18 26.05 24.67
CA SER A 128 -66.85 27.27 24.22
C SER A 128 -68.25 27.29 24.81
N GLU A 129 -68.35 27.47 26.14
CA GLU A 129 -69.48 28.15 26.77
C GLU A 129 -69.17 28.36 28.26
N GLU A 130 -68.61 29.52 28.59
CA GLU A 130 -69.02 30.27 29.80
C GLU A 130 -68.62 31.74 29.60
N SER A 131 -69.44 32.46 28.83
CA SER A 131 -69.67 33.88 29.07
C SER A 131 -70.90 34.01 29.97
N SER A 132 -70.70 34.49 31.19
CA SER A 132 -71.62 35.37 31.94
C SER A 132 -70.88 36.03 33.08
#